data_AF-A0A850NVH9-F1
#
_entry.id   AF-A0A850NVH9-F1
#
_cell.length_a   1.000
_cell.length_b   1.000
_cell.length_c   1.000
_cell.angle_alpha   90.00
_cell.angle_beta   90.00
_cell.angle_gamma   90.00
#
_symmetry.space_group_name_H-M   'P 1'
#
loop_
_entity.id
_entity.type
_entity.pdbx_description
1 polymer ?
#
loop_
_entity_poly.entity_id
_entity_poly.type
_entity_poly.pdbx_seq_one_letter_code
_entity_poly.pdbx_strand_id
1 'polypeptide(L)' 'MYLDANATEPLRPQARAALLDTLDLGVANPASVHAAGRRARAMLE' A
#
# COMPACT_ATOMS: atom_id res chain seq x y z
N MET A 1 -5.84 11.74 24.76
CA MET A 1 -5.41 10.33 24.72
C MET A 1 -6.43 9.58 23.88
N TYR A 2 -6.01 8.81 22.87
CA TYR A 2 -6.91 7.99 22.07
C TYR A 2 -7.03 6.61 22.73
N LEU A 3 -8.26 6.15 22.99
CA LEU A 3 -8.55 4.96 23.82
C LEU A 3 -9.48 3.95 23.12
N ASP A 4 -9.55 3.99 21.80
CA ASP A 4 -10.43 3.11 21.00
C ASP A 4 -9.70 2.45 19.82
N ALA A 5 -8.51 1.90 20.11
CA ALA A 5 -7.70 1.17 19.14
C ALA A 5 -8.41 -0.06 18.54
N ASN A 6 -9.45 -0.59 19.21
CA ASN A 6 -10.21 -1.73 18.73
C ASN A 6 -11.18 -1.35 17.59
N ALA A 7 -11.64 -0.10 17.53
CA ALA A 7 -12.45 0.39 16.42
C ALA A 7 -11.59 0.74 15.20
N THR A 8 -10.51 1.49 15.41
CA THR A 8 -9.53 1.84 14.37
C THR A 8 -8.24 2.35 14.99
N GLU A 9 -7.18 2.44 14.21
CA GLU A 9 -5.93 3.06 14.63
C GLU A 9 -5.44 4.03 13.54
N PRO A 10 -4.76 5.12 13.93
CA PRO A 10 -4.03 5.94 12.97
C PRO A 10 -3.03 5.10 12.19
N LEU A 11 -2.95 5.35 10.88
CA LEU A 11 -1.91 4.77 10.03
C LEU A 11 -0.54 5.08 10.61
N ARG A 12 0.29 4.03 10.75
CA ARG A 12 1.70 4.21 11.06
C ARG A 12 2.37 5.04 9.96
N PRO A 13 3.33 5.93 10.27
CA PRO A 13 3.99 6.75 9.25
C PRO A 13 4.57 5.93 8.09
N GLN A 14 5.11 4.75 8.37
CA GLN A 14 5.66 3.83 7.36
C GLN A 14 4.57 3.27 6.44
N ALA A 15 3.41 2.90 6.99
CA ALA A 15 2.27 2.42 6.21
C ALA A 15 1.69 3.53 5.32
N ARG A 16 1.66 4.77 5.83
CA ARG A 16 1.26 5.95 5.03
C ARG A 16 2.23 6.21 3.87
N ALA A 17 3.55 6.09 4.11
CA ALA A 17 4.55 6.29 3.06
C ALA A 17 4.41 5.23 1.96
N ALA A 18 4.34 3.95 2.32
CA ALA A 18 4.16 2.86 1.36
C ALA A 18 2.87 2.99 0.53
N LEU A 19 1.78 3.46 1.15
CA LEU A 19 0.53 3.75 0.44
C LEU A 19 0.73 4.82 -0.63
N LEU A 20 1.39 5.94 -0.30
CA LEU A 20 1.63 7.02 -1.24
C LEU A 20 2.54 6.58 -2.39
N ASP A 21 3.63 5.88 -2.09
CA ASP A 21 4.54 5.34 -3.11
C ASP A 21 3.80 4.43 -4.10
N THR A 22 2.86 3.62 -3.59
CA THR A 22 2.02 2.74 -4.42
C THR A 22 1.06 3.53 -5.30
N LEU A 23 0.48 4.62 -4.78
CA LEU A 23 -0.41 5.50 -5.57
C LEU A 23 0.37 6.22 -6.67
N ASP A 24 1.59 6.67 -6.40
CA ASP A 24 2.46 7.33 -7.37
C ASP A 24 2.95 6.38 -8.48
N LEU A 25 3.11 5.08 -8.19
CA LEU A 25 3.43 4.06 -9.20
C LEU A 25 2.29 3.87 -10.24
N GLY A 26 1.07 4.20 -9.84
CA GLY A 26 -0.16 4.04 -10.63
C GLY A 26 -0.90 2.72 -10.35
N VAL A 27 -2.20 2.72 -10.63
CA VAL A 27 -3.09 1.58 -10.33
C VAL A 27 -2.74 0.38 -11.22
N ALA A 28 -2.32 -0.72 -10.61
CA ALA A 28 -2.03 -1.97 -11.29
C ALA A 28 -2.41 -3.17 -10.41
N ASN A 29 -2.82 -4.27 -11.05
CA ASN A 29 -3.11 -5.53 -10.37
C ASN A 29 -1.81 -6.37 -10.27
N PRO A 30 -1.28 -6.67 -9.06
CA PRO A 30 -0.10 -7.51 -8.88
C PRO A 30 -0.24 -8.94 -9.44
N ALA A 31 -1.47 -9.42 -9.66
CA ALA A 31 -1.73 -10.71 -10.29
C ALA A 31 -1.71 -10.66 -11.83
N SER A 32 -1.62 -9.46 -12.43
CA SER A 32 -1.55 -9.32 -13.88
C SER A 32 -0.16 -9.68 -14.41
N VAL A 33 -0.12 -10.42 -15.53
CA VAL A 33 1.13 -10.81 -16.20
C VAL A 33 1.77 -9.68 -16.98
N HIS A 34 1.07 -8.56 -17.21
CA HIS A 34 1.58 -7.41 -17.96
C HIS A 34 2.64 -6.65 -17.17
N ALA A 35 3.42 -5.81 -17.86
CA ALA A 35 4.56 -5.10 -17.25
C ALA A 35 4.18 -4.29 -16.00
N ALA A 36 3.03 -3.62 -16.01
CA ALA A 36 2.53 -2.89 -14.84
C ALA A 36 2.22 -3.81 -13.65
N GLY A 37 1.62 -4.98 -13.88
CA GLY A 37 1.33 -5.96 -12.85
C GLY A 37 2.60 -6.57 -12.23
N ARG A 38 3.60 -6.88 -13.06
CA ARG A 38 4.91 -7.36 -12.57
C ARG A 38 5.64 -6.31 -11.72
N ARG A 39 5.59 -5.04 -12.11
CA ARG A 39 6.14 -3.94 -11.29
C ARG A 39 5.41 -3.80 -9.96
N ALA A 40 4.08 -3.87 -9.96
CA ALA A 40 3.28 -3.84 -8.73
C ALA A 40 3.57 -5.03 -7.82
N ARG A 41 3.76 -6.24 -8.38
CA ARG A 41 4.14 -7.42 -7.59
C ARG A 41 5.51 -7.26 -6.93
N ALA A 42 6.47 -6.64 -7.61
CA ALA A 42 7.79 -6.38 -7.05
C ALA A 42 7.79 -5.40 -5.85
N MET A 43 6.71 -4.66 -5.59
CA MET A 43 6.56 -3.86 -4.38
C MET A 43 6.04 -4.64 -3.16
N LEU A 44 5.47 -5.84 -3.38
CA LEU A 44 4.93 -6.68 -2.31
C LEU A 44 5.97 -7.63 -1.71
N GLU A 45 7.04 -7.92 -2.43
CA GLU A 45 8.15 -8.81 -2.05
C GLU A 45 9.29 -7.99 -1.43
#